data_AF-A0A897MTZ7-F1
#
_entry.id   AF-A0A897MTZ7-F1
#
_cell.length_a   1.000
_cell.length_b   1.000
_cell.length_c   1.000
_cell.angle_alpha   90.00
_cell.angle_beta   90.00
_cell.angle_gamma   90.00
#
_symmetry.space_group_name_H-M   'P 1'
#
loop_
_entity.id
_entity.type
_entity.pdbx_description
1 polymer ?
#
loop_
_entity_poly.entity_id
_entity_poly.type
_entity_poly.pdbx_seq_one_letter_code
_entity_poly.pdbx_strand_id
1 'polypeptide(L)' 'MSVTGLCGICEVSPAIERCRGCGTLVCHTHYREKTDRCIECGSDGESGGPTRQF' A
#
# COMPACT_ATOMS: atom_id res chain seq x y z
N MET A 1 2.06 -18.70 -17.77
CA MET A 1 1.57 -19.14 -16.45
C MET A 1 1.84 -18.01 -15.47
N SER A 2 0.80 -17.57 -14.75
CA SER A 2 0.71 -16.27 -14.08
C SER A 2 1.57 -16.20 -12.83
N VAL A 3 2.53 -15.28 -12.82
CA VAL A 3 3.32 -14.94 -11.64
C VAL A 3 2.38 -14.46 -10.53
N THR A 4 2.34 -15.21 -9.43
CA THR A 4 1.97 -14.64 -8.13
C THR A 4 3.05 -13.60 -7.85
N GLY A 5 2.75 -12.34 -8.13
CA GLY A 5 3.73 -11.26 -8.07
C GLY A 5 4.35 -11.15 -6.68
N LEU A 6 5.63 -10.77 -6.62
CA LEU A 6 6.22 -10.30 -5.37
C LEU A 6 5.53 -9.01 -4.95
N CYS A 7 5.64 -8.68 -3.67
CA CYS A 7 5.18 -7.40 -3.16
C CYS A 7 5.83 -6.27 -3.97
N GLY A 8 5.04 -5.44 -4.66
CA GLY A 8 5.56 -4.32 -5.46
C GLY A 8 6.14 -3.16 -4.64
N ILE A 9 6.37 -3.35 -3.34
CA ILE A 9 6.95 -2.36 -2.42
C ILE A 9 8.33 -2.83 -1.95
N CYS A 10 8.43 -4.03 -1.37
CA CYS A 10 9.73 -4.56 -0.95
C CYS A 10 10.36 -5.51 -1.97
N GLU A 11 9.58 -6.08 -2.88
CA GLU A 11 10.02 -7.05 -3.88
C GLU A 11 10.72 -8.29 -3.28
N VAL A 12 10.51 -8.55 -1.99
CA VAL A 12 11.10 -9.69 -1.26
C VAL A 12 10.07 -10.74 -0.93
N SER A 13 8.94 -10.32 -0.36
CA SER A 13 7.88 -11.24 0.09
C SER A 13 6.85 -11.48 -1.00
N PRO A 14 6.23 -12.67 -1.09
CA PRO A 14 5.12 -12.92 -2.00
C PRO A 14 3.97 -11.96 -1.69
N ALA A 15 3.37 -11.37 -2.73
CA ALA A 15 2.18 -10.58 -2.54
C ALA A 15 0.99 -11.51 -2.26
N ILE A 16 0.23 -11.15 -1.23
CA ILE A 16 -0.94 -11.88 -0.79
C ILE A 16 -2.21 -11.03 -0.87
N GLU A 17 -2.06 -9.71 -0.79
CA GLU A 17 -3.17 -8.74 -0.78
C GLU A 17 -3.05 -7.77 -1.95
N ARG A 18 -4.18 -7.24 -2.42
CA ARG A 18 -4.23 -6.23 -3.47
C ARG A 18 -4.72 -4.90 -2.91
N CYS A 19 -3.90 -3.85 -3.04
CA CYS A 19 -4.28 -2.51 -2.63
C CYS A 19 -5.51 -2.01 -3.41
N ARG A 20 -6.56 -1.54 -2.72
CA ARG A 20 -7.74 -0.93 -3.37
C ARG A 20 -7.51 0.50 -3.88
N GLY A 21 -6.43 1.16 -3.47
CA GLY A 21 -6.07 2.51 -3.91
C GLY A 21 -5.38 2.52 -5.28
N CYS A 22 -4.21 1.91 -5.36
CA CYS A 22 -3.38 1.88 -6.58
C CYS A 22 -3.48 0.58 -7.38
N GLY A 23 -4.15 -0.46 -6.84
CA GLY A 23 -4.28 -1.75 -7.51
C GLY A 23 -3.06 -2.66 -7.43
N THR A 24 -1.98 -2.24 -6.77
CA THR A 24 -0.72 -3.00 -6.64
C THR A 24 -0.85 -4.20 -5.70
N LEU A 25 -0.02 -5.21 -5.93
CA LEU A 25 0.05 -6.42 -5.14
C LEU A 25 1.08 -6.24 -4.02
N VAL A 26 0.68 -6.49 -2.77
CA VAL A 26 1.50 -6.25 -1.57
C VAL A 26 1.47 -7.45 -0.61
N CYS A 27 2.52 -7.59 0.19
CA CYS A 27 2.55 -8.55 1.30
C CYS A 27 1.81 -8.00 2.52
N HIS A 28 1.51 -8.87 3.51
CA HIS A 28 0.81 -8.50 4.75
C HIS A 28 1.49 -7.31 5.47
N THR A 29 2.82 -7.24 5.45
CA THR A 29 3.58 -6.16 6.09
C THR A 29 3.31 -4.80 5.46
N HIS A 30 3.13 -4.75 4.15
CA HIS A 30 2.89 -3.51 3.40
C HIS A 30 1.42 -3.27 3.09
N TYR A 31 0.53 -4.13 3.59
CA TYR A 31 -0.92 -3.97 3.51
C TYR A 31 -1.44 -3.37 4.82
N ARG A 32 -2.18 -2.26 4.74
CA ARG A 32 -2.99 -1.72 5.83
C ARG A 32 -4.39 -2.29 5.73
N GLU A 33 -4.65 -3.30 6.57
CA GLU A 33 -5.97 -3.88 6.79
C GLU A 33 -7.03 -2.84 7.19
N LYS A 34 -6.66 -1.80 7.95
CA LYS A 34 -7.60 -0.76 8.40
C LYS A 34 -8.22 0.06 7.27
N THR A 35 -7.51 0.20 6.15
CA THR A 35 -7.91 1.06 5.03
C THR A 35 -8.00 0.29 3.71
N ASP A 36 -7.84 -1.03 3.74
CA ASP A 36 -7.74 -1.92 2.58
C ASP A 36 -6.77 -1.41 1.50
N ARG A 37 -5.67 -0.80 1.93
CA ARG A 37 -4.71 -0.08 1.08
C ARG A 37 -3.29 -0.42 1.46
N CYS A 38 -2.34 -0.24 0.56
CA CYS A 38 -0.93 -0.37 0.90
C CYS A 38 -0.45 0.80 1.79
N ILE A 39 0.70 0.62 2.44
CA ILE A 39 1.29 1.64 3.31
C ILE A 39 1.58 2.97 2.59
N GLU A 40 1.91 2.93 1.30
CA GLU A 40 2.12 4.13 0.47
C GLU A 40 0.81 4.94 0.39
N CYS A 41 -0.26 4.34 -0.16
CA CYS A 41 -1.58 4.99 -0.26
C CYS A 41 -2.22 5.31 1.09
N GLY A 42 -1.83 4.61 2.15
CA GLY A 42 -2.31 4.85 3.52
C GLY A 42 -1.57 5.96 4.24
N SER A 43 -0.37 6.34 3.80
CA SER A 43 0.43 7.40 4.41
C SER A 43 0.00 8.80 3.97
N ASP A 44 -0.54 8.94 2.74
CA ASP A 44 -1.13 10.20 2.26
C ASP A 44 -2.25 10.74 3.16
N GLY A 45 -2.98 9.88 3.87
CA GLY A 45 -4.06 10.28 4.77
C GLY A 45 -3.61 10.75 6.15
N GLU A 46 -2.37 10.46 6.54
CA GLU A 46 -1.82 10.73 7.88
C GLU A 46 -0.80 11.87 7.83
N SER A 47 -0.83 12.70 6.78
CA SER A 47 -0.16 13.99 6.76
C SER A 47 -0.94 14.98 7.64
N GLY A 48 -0.74 14.83 8.95
CA GLY A 48 -1.00 15.88 9.92
C GLY A 48 -0.14 17.10 9.59
N GLY A 49 -0.70 18.04 8.84
CA GLY A 49 -0.13 19.35 8.63
C GLY A 49 -1.18 20.29 8.06
N PRO A 50 -1.80 21.19 8.84
CA PRO A 50 -2.55 22.28 8.25
C PRO A 50 -1.54 23.17 7.54
N THR A 51 -1.33 22.97 6.25
CA THR A 51 -0.80 24.08 5.43
C THR A 51 -1.92 25.11 5.37
N ARG A 52 -1.88 26.01 6.36
CA ARG A 52 -2.61 27.27 6.33
C ARG A 52 -2.04 28.01 5.13
N GLN A 53 -2.73 27.91 4.00
CA GLN A 53 -2.47 28.75 2.86
C GLN A 53 -2.99 30.15 3.21
N PHE A 54 -2.06 31.07 3.48
CA PHE A 54 -2.27 32.52 3.51
C PHE A 54 -1.62 33.12 2.27
#